data_AF-A0A523NZL3-F1
#
_entry.id   AF-A0A523NZL3-F1
#
_cell.length_a   1.000
_cell.length_b   1.000
_cell.length_c   1.000
_cell.angle_alpha   90.00
_cell.angle_beta   90.00
_cell.angle_gamma   90.00
#
_symmetry.space_group_name_H-M   'P 1'
#
loop_
_entity.id
_entity.type
_entity.pdbx_description
1 polymer ?
#
loop_
_entity_poly.entity_id
_entity_poly.type
_entity_poly.pdbx_seq_one_letter_code
_entity_poly.pdbx_strand_id
1 'polypeptide(L)'
;MKNHLLLGGLIGALIFLPAPSARAEIAHVTADTHMNLNRPVRTYGDAVRLVVGNFNDRGVRHAFVRFADSILEPGIGLRAGTLRLWVRTVQTPGTLDIHPVLDPWQEDTLRAAAPPGLDTAIATVAIVAADAANFVTIDLTGLTTAWVNRIRLTTALP
;
A
#
# COMPACT_ATOMS: atom_id res chain seq x y z
N MET A 1 58.37 9.76 51.97
CA MET A 1 57.55 8.72 51.31
C MET A 1 56.22 9.39 50.98
N LYS A 2 56.03 9.87 49.74
CA LYS A 2 55.40 9.16 48.61
C LYS A 2 53.94 8.77 48.91
N ASN A 3 52.97 9.60 48.49
CA ASN A 3 52.19 9.38 47.25
C ASN A 3 51.00 10.34 47.14
N HIS A 4 51.05 11.21 46.13
CA HIS A 4 49.89 11.89 45.56
C HIS A 4 49.11 10.88 44.71
N LEU A 5 47.81 10.72 44.94
CA LEU A 5 46.91 10.01 44.04
C LEU A 5 45.77 10.94 43.64
N LEU A 6 45.93 11.49 42.44
CA LEU A 6 44.95 12.24 41.68
C LEU A 6 43.78 11.30 41.35
N LEU A 7 42.56 11.58 41.85
CA LEU A 7 41.34 11.04 41.26
C LEU A 7 40.90 11.98 40.14
N GLY A 8 41.34 11.68 38.91
CA GLY A 8 40.87 12.34 37.71
C GLY A 8 39.42 11.98 37.43
N GLY A 9 38.52 12.95 37.54
CA GLY A 9 37.12 12.80 37.16
C GLY A 9 36.98 12.68 35.64
N LEU A 10 36.48 11.53 35.17
CA LEU A 10 36.06 11.37 33.79
C LEU A 10 34.59 11.80 33.68
N ILE A 11 34.35 13.08 33.38
CA ILE A 11 33.01 13.53 32.97
C ILE A 11 32.84 13.13 31.51
N GLY A 12 32.25 11.96 31.27
CA GLY A 12 31.81 11.55 29.94
C GLY A 12 30.60 12.39 29.52
N ALA A 13 30.81 13.37 28.65
CA ALA A 13 29.71 14.09 28.02
C ALA A 13 29.00 13.15 27.03
N LEU A 14 27.82 12.67 27.39
CA LEU A 14 26.96 11.88 26.52
C LEU A 14 26.33 12.83 25.48
N ILE A 15 26.93 12.89 24.29
CA ILE A 15 26.41 13.67 23.16
C ILE A 15 25.18 12.94 22.62
N PHE A 16 23.98 13.37 23.01
CA PHE A 16 22.74 12.97 22.35
C PHE A 16 22.65 13.69 20.99
N LEU A 17 23.20 13.05 19.95
CA LEU A 17 22.92 13.45 18.57
C LEU A 17 21.41 13.26 18.31
N PRO A 18 20.67 14.26 17.81
CA PRO A 18 19.28 14.07 17.42
C PRO A 18 19.22 13.06 16.28
N ALA A 19 18.70 11.86 16.57
CA ALA A 19 18.44 10.88 15.53
C ALA A 19 17.27 11.39 14.66
N PRO A 20 17.37 11.30 13.32
CA PRO A 20 16.23 11.60 12.47
C PRO A 20 15.07 10.66 12.86
N SER A 21 13.95 11.26 13.26
CA SER A 21 12.75 10.51 13.61
C SER A 21 12.05 10.07 12.33
N ALA A 22 11.94 8.77 12.11
CA ALA A 22 11.06 8.20 11.10
C ALA A 22 9.83 7.61 11.78
N ARG A 23 8.65 7.85 11.20
CA ARG A 23 7.41 7.23 11.64
C ARG A 23 6.80 6.48 10.45
N ALA A 24 6.16 5.36 10.75
CA ALA A 24 5.33 4.64 9.80
C ALA A 24 3.87 4.96 10.09
N GLU A 25 3.09 5.17 9.04
CA GLU A 25 1.66 5.38 9.12
C GLU A 25 0.96 4.33 8.25
N ILE A 26 -0.21 3.86 8.69
CA ILE A 26 -0.98 2.84 7.98
C ILE A 26 -2.15 3.50 7.31
N ALA A 27 -2.16 3.47 5.97
CA ALA A 27 -3.30 3.85 5.17
C ALA A 27 -4.46 2.87 5.39
N HIS A 28 -5.56 3.32 6.01
CA HIS A 28 -6.74 2.48 6.19
C HIS A 28 -7.47 2.24 4.86
N VAL A 29 -7.88 1.00 4.62
CA VAL A 29 -8.75 0.66 3.49
C VAL A 29 -10.15 1.24 3.75
N THR A 30 -10.69 1.99 2.79
CA THR A 30 -12.01 2.64 2.87
C THR A 30 -13.04 2.05 1.93
N ALA A 31 -12.59 1.25 0.96
CA ALA A 31 -13.44 0.42 0.12
C ALA A 31 -12.61 -0.69 -0.52
N ASP A 32 -13.19 -1.87 -0.68
CA ASP A 32 -12.58 -2.94 -1.44
C ASP A 32 -13.62 -3.81 -2.16
N THR A 33 -13.30 -4.28 -3.36
CA THR A 33 -14.20 -5.17 -4.10
C THR A 33 -13.45 -5.85 -5.24
N HIS A 34 -14.11 -6.74 -5.97
CA HIS A 34 -13.56 -7.27 -7.21
C HIS A 34 -14.61 -7.34 -8.31
N MET A 35 -14.16 -7.34 -9.56
CA MET A 35 -15.01 -7.58 -10.72
C MET A 35 -14.75 -8.98 -11.27
N ASN A 36 -15.75 -9.56 -11.92
CA ASN A 36 -15.57 -10.71 -12.79
C ASN A 36 -16.01 -10.31 -14.20
N LEU A 37 -15.08 -10.32 -15.15
CA LEU A 37 -15.35 -9.85 -16.51
C LEU A 37 -16.37 -10.73 -17.25
N ASN A 38 -16.58 -11.98 -16.83
CA ASN A 38 -17.63 -12.85 -17.38
C ASN A 38 -19.01 -12.61 -16.74
N ARG A 39 -19.14 -11.70 -15.77
CA ARG A 39 -20.39 -11.37 -15.06
C ARG A 39 -20.60 -9.85 -15.10
N PRO A 40 -20.95 -9.27 -16.26
CA PRO A 40 -20.89 -7.82 -16.52
C PRO A 40 -21.69 -6.96 -15.53
N VAL A 41 -22.83 -7.45 -15.05
CA VAL A 41 -23.71 -6.69 -14.16
C VAL A 41 -23.61 -7.07 -12.68
N ARG A 42 -22.83 -8.09 -12.32
CA ARG A 42 -22.72 -8.55 -10.93
C ARG A 42 -21.70 -7.70 -10.17
N THR A 43 -22.11 -7.23 -9.00
CA THR A 43 -21.25 -6.55 -8.01
C THR A 43 -20.76 -7.56 -6.97
N TYR A 44 -19.68 -7.22 -6.27
CA TYR A 44 -19.04 -8.07 -5.26
C TYR A 44 -18.59 -7.27 -4.02
N GLY A 45 -19.20 -6.11 -3.76
CA GLY A 45 -18.90 -5.31 -2.56
C GLY A 45 -19.21 -6.03 -1.24
N ASP A 46 -20.10 -7.03 -1.27
CA ASP A 46 -20.41 -7.87 -0.11
C ASP A 46 -19.46 -9.07 0.07
N ALA A 47 -18.46 -9.22 -0.81
CA ALA A 47 -17.59 -10.38 -0.79
C ALA A 47 -16.58 -10.29 0.36
N VAL A 48 -16.55 -11.29 1.23
CA VAL A 48 -15.58 -11.40 2.35
C VAL A 48 -14.11 -11.61 1.94
N ARG A 49 -13.83 -11.58 0.63
CA ARG A 49 -12.47 -11.75 0.07
C ARG A 49 -12.37 -11.11 -1.31
N LEU A 50 -11.21 -10.53 -1.57
CA LEU A 50 -10.78 -10.14 -2.91
C LEU A 50 -10.34 -11.36 -3.70
N VAL A 51 -10.80 -11.45 -4.96
CA VAL A 51 -10.41 -12.52 -5.87
C VAL A 51 -9.79 -11.89 -7.10
N VAL A 52 -8.59 -12.32 -7.44
CA VAL A 52 -7.80 -11.80 -8.56
C VAL A 52 -7.29 -12.96 -9.42
N GLY A 53 -7.14 -12.71 -10.72
CA GLY A 53 -6.51 -13.64 -11.65
C GLY A 53 -7.44 -14.15 -12.74
N ASN A 54 -6.88 -14.96 -13.63
CA ASN A 54 -7.58 -15.61 -14.73
C ASN A 54 -7.98 -17.04 -14.33
N PHE A 55 -9.28 -17.33 -14.36
CA PHE A 55 -9.83 -18.63 -13.97
C PHE A 55 -10.42 -19.40 -15.16
N ASN A 56 -9.86 -19.21 -16.36
CA ASN A 56 -10.32 -19.79 -17.62
C ASN A 56 -11.83 -19.53 -17.81
N ASP A 57 -12.65 -20.58 -17.89
CA ASP A 57 -14.09 -20.50 -18.09
C ASP A 57 -14.83 -19.67 -17.02
N ARG A 58 -14.25 -19.53 -15.83
CA ARG A 58 -14.83 -18.73 -14.73
C ARG A 58 -14.53 -17.24 -14.84
N GLY A 59 -13.79 -16.81 -15.86
CA GLY A 59 -13.51 -15.43 -16.19
C GLY A 59 -12.32 -14.81 -15.45
N VAL A 60 -11.86 -13.69 -15.98
CA VAL A 60 -10.81 -12.85 -15.38
C VAL A 60 -11.42 -12.01 -14.25
N ARG A 61 -10.68 -11.86 -13.15
CA ARG A 61 -11.08 -11.03 -12.02
C ARG A 61 -10.02 -9.99 -11.68
N HIS A 62 -10.48 -8.76 -11.52
CA HIS A 62 -9.68 -7.62 -11.08
C HIS A 62 -10.16 -7.19 -9.70
N ALA A 63 -9.25 -7.00 -8.76
CA ALA A 63 -9.55 -6.51 -7.42
C ALA A 63 -9.23 -5.01 -7.32
N PHE A 64 -10.01 -4.31 -6.51
CA PHE A 64 -9.94 -2.86 -6.29
C PHE A 64 -9.85 -2.61 -4.80
N VAL A 65 -8.96 -1.70 -4.41
CA VAL A 65 -8.77 -1.28 -3.03
C VAL A 65 -8.60 0.23 -3.02
N ARG A 66 -9.35 0.92 -2.17
CA ARG A 66 -9.23 2.36 -1.93
C ARG A 66 -8.73 2.59 -0.52
N PHE A 67 -7.89 3.60 -0.38
CA PHE A 67 -7.31 4.00 0.89
C PHE A 67 -7.82 5.39 1.30
N ALA A 68 -7.82 5.68 2.59
CA ALA A 68 -8.13 7.01 3.10
C ALA A 68 -7.02 8.01 2.76
N ASP A 69 -7.39 9.22 2.33
CA ASP A 69 -6.45 10.31 2.02
C ASP A 69 -5.89 11.00 3.27
N SER A 70 -6.52 10.78 4.44
CA SER A 70 -6.26 11.52 5.69
C SER A 70 -4.91 11.23 6.35
N ILE A 71 -4.04 10.45 5.71
CA ILE A 71 -2.85 9.81 6.29
C ILE A 71 -1.57 10.46 5.75
N LEU A 72 -1.71 11.43 4.86
CA LEU A 72 -0.59 12.14 4.24
C LEU A 72 -0.59 13.58 4.75
N GLU A 73 -0.10 13.78 5.97
CA GLU A 73 0.11 15.14 6.51
C GLU A 73 0.98 15.95 5.53
N PRO A 74 0.49 17.13 5.06
CA PRO A 74 1.29 18.00 4.21
C PRO A 74 2.60 18.38 4.92
N GLY A 75 3.71 18.33 4.19
CA GLY A 75 5.03 18.75 4.71
C GLY A 75 5.91 17.63 5.28
N ILE A 76 5.40 16.42 5.54
CA ILE A 76 6.26 15.28 5.92
C ILE A 76 6.90 14.67 4.66
N GLY A 77 8.22 14.48 4.69
CA GLY A 77 8.96 13.82 3.62
C GLY A 77 8.65 12.32 3.60
N LEU A 78 8.01 11.84 2.52
CA LEU A 78 7.76 10.40 2.36
C LEU A 78 9.04 9.70 1.95
N ARG A 79 9.45 8.68 2.72
CA ARG A 79 10.66 7.89 2.45
C ARG A 79 10.35 6.57 1.74
N ALA A 80 9.22 5.95 2.06
CA ALA A 80 8.80 4.68 1.49
C ALA A 80 7.27 4.56 1.55
N GLY A 81 6.70 3.84 0.59
CA GLY A 81 5.30 3.43 0.61
C GLY A 81 5.20 1.95 0.25
N THR A 82 4.53 1.16 1.08
CA THR A 82 4.41 -0.29 0.84
C THR A 82 2.96 -0.72 0.96
N LEU A 83 2.53 -1.54 0.00
CA LEU A 83 1.26 -2.25 0.08
C LEU A 83 1.52 -3.63 0.68
N ARG A 84 0.79 -3.96 1.75
CA ARG A 84 0.87 -5.26 2.40
C ARG A 84 -0.43 -6.03 2.20
N LEU A 85 -0.36 -7.17 1.51
CA LEU A 85 -1.51 -8.00 1.18
C LEU A 85 -1.44 -9.34 1.90
N TRP A 86 -2.53 -9.74 2.56
CA TRP A 86 -2.68 -11.09 3.10
C TRP A 86 -3.17 -12.04 2.00
N VAL A 87 -2.37 -13.04 1.65
CA VAL A 87 -2.73 -14.02 0.63
C VAL A 87 -3.38 -15.22 1.32
N ARG A 88 -4.71 -15.29 1.26
CA ARG A 88 -5.45 -16.41 1.88
C ARG A 88 -5.14 -17.75 1.22
N THR A 89 -5.12 -17.80 -0.11
CA THR A 89 -4.92 -19.02 -0.92
C THR A 89 -4.38 -18.65 -2.29
N VAL A 90 -3.52 -19.49 -2.86
CA VAL A 90 -3.05 -19.39 -4.25
C VAL A 90 -3.56 -20.61 -5.02
N GLN A 91 -4.52 -20.42 -5.94
CA GLN A 91 -5.03 -21.52 -6.77
C GLN A 91 -4.11 -21.81 -7.95
N THR A 92 -3.62 -20.75 -8.58
CA THR A 92 -2.70 -20.82 -9.72
C THR A 92 -1.61 -19.78 -9.49
N PRO A 93 -0.34 -20.18 -9.37
CA PRO A 93 0.78 -19.24 -9.34
C PRO A 93 0.81 -18.36 -10.60
N GLY A 94 1.29 -17.14 -10.46
CA GLY A 94 1.34 -16.19 -11.57
C GLY A 94 1.89 -14.84 -11.14
N THR A 95 1.56 -13.79 -11.90
CA THR A 95 1.92 -12.42 -11.56
C THR A 95 0.68 -11.61 -11.22
N LEU A 96 0.84 -10.66 -10.29
CA LEU A 96 -0.13 -9.64 -9.95
C LEU A 96 0.41 -8.29 -10.44
N ASP A 97 -0.30 -7.68 -11.37
CA ASP A 97 -0.04 -6.31 -11.82
C ASP A 97 -0.84 -5.32 -10.97
N ILE A 98 -0.17 -4.26 -10.53
CA ILE A 98 -0.75 -3.20 -9.70
C ILE A 98 -0.96 -1.97 -10.57
N HIS A 99 -2.22 -1.54 -10.67
CA HIS A 99 -2.65 -0.41 -11.48
C HIS A 99 -3.25 0.70 -10.61
N PRO A 100 -2.84 1.97 -10.78
CA PRO A 100 -3.60 3.11 -10.26
C PRO A 100 -4.99 3.18 -10.90
N VAL A 101 -6.01 3.46 -10.09
CA VAL A 101 -7.37 3.72 -10.57
C VAL A 101 -7.53 5.22 -10.83
N LEU A 102 -8.00 5.59 -12.01
CA LEU A 102 -8.11 6.99 -12.45
C LEU A 102 -9.48 7.59 -12.16
N ASP A 103 -10.53 6.79 -12.26
CA ASP A 103 -11.92 7.24 -12.08
C ASP A 103 -12.47 6.91 -10.69
N PRO A 104 -13.38 7.75 -10.15
CA PRO A 104 -14.06 7.45 -8.90
C PRO A 104 -14.90 6.17 -9.02
N TRP A 105 -14.93 5.39 -7.95
CA TRP A 105 -15.74 4.17 -7.87
C TRP A 105 -16.34 3.99 -6.47
N GLN A 106 -17.39 3.17 -6.40
CA GLN A 106 -18.02 2.75 -5.15
C GLN A 106 -18.11 1.23 -5.09
N GLU A 107 -17.83 0.69 -3.90
CA GLU A 107 -17.76 -0.74 -3.59
C GLU A 107 -19.03 -1.50 -3.99
N ASP A 108 -20.18 -0.94 -3.65
CA ASP A 108 -21.47 -1.60 -3.84
C ASP A 108 -21.97 -1.58 -5.28
N THR A 109 -21.42 -0.69 -6.12
CA THR A 109 -21.89 -0.49 -7.50
C THR A 109 -20.89 -0.90 -8.57
N LEU A 110 -19.64 -1.19 -8.18
CA LEU A 110 -18.59 -1.52 -9.14
C LEU A 110 -18.90 -2.85 -9.86
N ARG A 111 -18.88 -2.82 -11.19
CA ARG A 111 -19.24 -3.94 -12.05
C ARG A 111 -18.50 -3.89 -13.39
N ALA A 112 -18.28 -5.05 -13.99
CA ALA A 112 -17.48 -5.16 -15.21
C ALA A 112 -18.10 -4.48 -16.45
N ALA A 113 -19.40 -4.19 -16.47
CA ALA A 113 -20.06 -3.43 -17.53
C ALA A 113 -19.75 -1.93 -17.49
N ALA A 114 -19.24 -1.42 -16.37
CA ALA A 114 -18.87 -0.02 -16.17
C ALA A 114 -17.61 0.05 -15.30
N PRO A 115 -16.46 -0.45 -15.79
CA PRO A 115 -15.22 -0.41 -15.04
C PRO A 115 -14.65 1.02 -15.03
N PRO A 116 -13.96 1.44 -13.95
CA PRO A 116 -13.23 2.69 -13.93
C PRO A 116 -12.02 2.59 -14.86
N GLY A 117 -11.54 3.73 -15.35
CA GLY A 117 -10.25 3.85 -16.01
C GLY A 117 -9.11 3.42 -15.08
N LEU A 118 -8.15 2.70 -15.66
CA LEU A 118 -6.92 2.26 -15.01
C LEU A 118 -5.72 2.89 -15.73
N ASP A 119 -4.70 3.25 -14.99
CA ASP A 119 -3.39 3.61 -15.56
C ASP A 119 -2.56 2.35 -15.85
N THR A 120 -1.41 2.53 -16.48
CA THR A 120 -0.39 1.48 -16.69
C THR A 120 0.04 0.83 -15.37
N ALA A 121 0.46 -0.43 -15.45
CA ALA A 121 0.95 -1.16 -14.28
C ALA A 121 2.21 -0.48 -13.74
N ILE A 122 2.20 -0.15 -12.45
CA ILE A 122 3.33 0.51 -11.77
C ILE A 122 4.21 -0.48 -11.00
N ALA A 123 3.71 -1.70 -10.78
CA ALA A 123 4.43 -2.79 -10.15
C ALA A 123 3.85 -4.12 -10.63
N THR A 124 4.73 -5.12 -10.75
CA THR A 124 4.36 -6.50 -11.03
C THR A 124 5.06 -7.38 -10.01
N VAL A 125 4.30 -8.21 -9.30
CA VAL A 125 4.83 -9.13 -8.28
C VAL A 125 4.46 -10.57 -8.61
N ALA A 126 5.41 -11.49 -8.47
CA ALA A 126 5.12 -12.92 -8.57
C ALA A 126 4.39 -13.40 -7.32
N ILE A 127 3.31 -14.15 -7.51
CA ILE A 127 2.56 -14.83 -6.46
C ILE A 127 2.72 -16.33 -6.67
N VAL A 128 3.31 -17.00 -5.69
CA VAL A 128 3.63 -18.42 -5.72
C VAL A 128 2.84 -19.18 -4.64
N ALA A 129 2.78 -20.51 -4.75
CA ALA A 129 2.05 -21.34 -3.80
C ALA A 129 2.51 -21.13 -2.33
N ALA A 130 3.79 -20.80 -2.12
CA ALA A 130 4.35 -20.53 -0.79
C ALA A 130 3.82 -19.24 -0.15
N ASP A 131 3.26 -18.31 -0.93
CA ASP A 131 2.68 -17.08 -0.38
C ASP A 131 1.33 -17.32 0.30
N ALA A 132 0.71 -18.49 0.09
CA ALA A 132 -0.53 -18.85 0.77
C ALA A 132 -0.37 -18.82 2.30
N ALA A 133 -1.33 -18.19 2.98
CA ALA A 133 -1.31 -17.90 4.41
C ALA A 133 -0.11 -17.04 4.87
N ASN A 134 0.43 -16.19 3.98
CA ASN A 134 1.48 -15.25 4.28
C ASN A 134 1.14 -13.83 3.78
N PHE A 135 1.91 -12.85 4.27
CA PHE A 135 1.87 -11.49 3.73
C PHE A 135 2.83 -11.35 2.56
N VAL A 136 2.35 -10.72 1.49
CA VAL A 136 3.18 -10.21 0.39
C VAL A 136 3.27 -8.69 0.53
N THR A 137 4.48 -8.15 0.39
CA THR A 137 4.75 -6.71 0.46
C THR A 137 5.20 -6.23 -0.90
N ILE A 138 4.59 -5.14 -1.37
CA ILE A 138 4.85 -4.54 -2.68
C ILE A 138 5.31 -3.10 -2.45
N ASP A 139 6.45 -2.73 -3.01
CA ASP A 139 6.95 -1.36 -2.96
C ASP A 139 6.15 -0.48 -3.93
N LEU A 140 5.45 0.51 -3.38
CA LEU A 140 4.67 1.51 -4.10
C LEU A 140 5.17 2.93 -3.81
N THR A 141 6.43 3.08 -3.40
CA THR A 141 7.00 4.36 -2.95
C THR A 141 6.79 5.47 -3.98
N GLY A 142 6.95 5.17 -5.27
CA GLY A 142 6.71 6.13 -6.35
C GLY A 142 5.26 6.65 -6.39
N LEU A 143 4.27 5.73 -6.31
CA LEU A 143 2.85 6.08 -6.32
C LEU A 143 2.46 6.89 -5.09
N THR A 144 2.87 6.45 -3.90
CA THR A 144 2.57 7.15 -2.65
C THR A 144 3.23 8.53 -2.60
N THR A 145 4.43 8.69 -3.19
CA THR A 145 5.08 10.00 -3.31
C THR A 145 4.27 10.93 -4.22
N ALA A 146 3.75 10.41 -5.34
CA ALA A 146 2.90 11.19 -6.24
C ALA A 146 1.59 11.63 -5.55
N TRP A 147 0.98 10.78 -4.72
CA TRP A 147 -0.21 11.13 -3.94
C TRP A 147 0.05 12.25 -2.93
N VAL A 148 1.13 12.14 -2.14
CA VAL A 148 1.54 13.20 -1.20
C VAL A 148 1.75 14.53 -1.93
N ASN A 149 2.45 14.50 -3.07
CA ASN A 149 2.73 15.70 -3.83
C ASN A 149 1.45 16.33 -4.40
N ARG A 150 0.49 15.51 -4.88
CA ARG A 150 -0.82 16.01 -5.33
C ARG A 150 -1.59 16.69 -4.21
N ILE A 151 -1.66 16.08 -3.03
CA ILE A 151 -2.37 16.63 -1.87
C ILE A 151 -1.77 17.99 -1.47
N ARG A 152 -0.43 18.10 -1.45
CA ARG A 152 0.27 19.37 -1.18
C ARG A 152 -0.16 20.48 -2.14
N LEU A 153 -0.26 20.18 -3.44
CA LEU A 153 -0.67 21.15 -4.46
C LEU A 153 -2.13 21.60 -4.27
N THR A 154 -3.04 20.69 -3.90
CA THR A 154 -4.45 21.03 -3.69
C THR A 154 -4.68 21.82 -2.38
N THR A 155 -3.84 21.63 -1.36
CA THR A 155 -3.90 22.40 -0.11
C THR A 155 -3.20 23.76 -0.17
N ALA A 156 -2.39 24.01 -1.21
CA ALA A 156 -1.62 25.24 -1.37
C ALA A 156 -2.34 26.34 -2.18
N LEU A 157 -3.56 26.09 -2.65
CA LEU A 157 -4.39 27.08 -3.32
C LEU A 157 -5.44 27.64 -2.32
N PRO A 158 -5.50 28.98 -2.15
CA PRO A 158 -6.50 29.64 -1.29
C PRO A 158 -7.91 29.63 -1.88
#